data_AF-A3UAI2-F1
#
_entry.id   AF-A3UAI2-F1
#
_cell.length_a   1.000
_cell.length_b   1.000
_cell.length_c   1.000
_cell.angle_alpha   90.00
_cell.angle_beta   90.00
_cell.angle_gamma   90.00
#
_symmetry.space_group_name_H-M   'P 1'
#
loop_
_entity.id
_entity.type
_entity.pdbx_description
1 polymer ?
#
loop_
_entity_poly.entity_id
_entity_poly.type
_entity_poly.pdbx_seq_one_letter_code
_entity_poly.pdbx_strand_id
1 'polypeptide(L)'
;MWKPITEIEILVKILKTETDLNGELWNFWQLIKINPEKWTEPDYGSEGGGFWVVGICGKKVIWFNDIEDGFNISDYNEYGKIEGYYCNQDELRWTVTHLFDLIKFGGDAIEQAGPPQSIKE
;
A
#
# COMPACT_ATOMS: atom_id res chain seq x y z
N MET A 1 0.30 15.42 17.18
CA MET A 1 -0.03 14.02 17.51
C MET A 1 -0.63 13.42 16.26
N TRP A 2 -0.05 12.33 15.75
CA TRP A 2 -0.56 11.60 14.60
C TRP A 2 -1.96 11.03 14.89
N LYS A 3 -2.79 10.89 13.86
CA LYS A 3 -4.12 10.27 13.93
C LYS A 3 -4.27 9.28 12.79
N PRO A 4 -4.78 8.07 13.05
CA PRO A 4 -5.04 7.10 11.99
C PRO A 4 -6.02 7.65 10.96
N ILE A 5 -5.78 7.33 9.69
CA ILE A 5 -6.70 7.69 8.62
C ILE A 5 -8.01 6.89 8.74
N THR A 6 -9.12 7.55 8.51
CA THR A 6 -10.46 6.93 8.53
C THR A 6 -10.75 6.16 7.24
N GLU A 7 -11.75 5.28 7.29
CA GLU A 7 -12.24 4.56 6.10
C GLU A 7 -12.72 5.53 5.00
N ILE A 8 -13.37 6.64 5.38
CA ILE A 8 -13.85 7.64 4.41
C ILE A 8 -12.68 8.31 3.71
N GLU A 9 -11.63 8.66 4.44
CA GLU A 9 -10.45 9.33 3.88
C GLU A 9 -9.66 8.40 2.95
N ILE A 10 -9.52 7.10 3.28
CA ILE A 10 -8.89 6.14 2.36
C ILE A 10 -9.74 5.91 1.09
N LEU A 11 -11.07 5.86 1.22
CA LEU A 11 -11.98 5.78 0.07
C LEU A 11 -11.85 7.01 -0.84
N VAL A 12 -11.69 8.21 -0.27
CA VAL A 12 -11.44 9.43 -1.06
C VAL A 12 -10.11 9.35 -1.83
N LYS A 13 -9.04 8.85 -1.20
CA LYS A 13 -7.74 8.64 -1.88
C LYS A 13 -7.85 7.62 -3.03
N ILE A 14 -8.61 6.55 -2.84
CA ILE A 14 -8.90 5.55 -3.88
C ILE A 14 -9.68 6.20 -5.03
N LEU A 15 -10.79 6.89 -4.74
CA LEU A 15 -11.62 7.54 -5.76
C LEU A 15 -10.83 8.55 -6.60
N LYS A 16 -9.98 9.36 -5.97
CA LYS A 16 -9.07 10.28 -6.69
C LYS A 16 -8.17 9.51 -7.67
N THR A 17 -7.65 8.36 -7.27
CA THR A 17 -6.79 7.54 -8.14
C THR A 17 -7.58 6.91 -9.28
N GLU A 18 -8.79 6.42 -9.00
CA GLU A 18 -9.68 5.81 -9.99
C GLU A 18 -10.07 6.78 -11.11
N THR A 19 -10.16 8.09 -10.85
CA THR A 19 -10.42 9.08 -11.91
C THR A 19 -9.25 9.27 -12.86
N ASP A 20 -8.03 8.94 -12.43
CA ASP A 20 -6.81 9.18 -13.21
C ASP A 20 -6.37 7.93 -13.98
N LEU A 21 -6.70 6.74 -13.48
CA LEU A 21 -6.36 5.46 -14.11
C LEU A 21 -7.14 5.25 -15.40
N ASN A 22 -6.47 4.69 -16.42
CA ASN A 22 -7.07 4.39 -17.71
C ASN A 22 -6.39 3.18 -18.36
N GLY A 23 -7.01 2.64 -19.42
CA GLY A 23 -6.45 1.54 -20.20
C GLY A 23 -6.14 0.30 -19.36
N GLU A 24 -4.95 -0.27 -19.56
CA GLU A 24 -4.53 -1.50 -18.88
C GLU A 24 -4.37 -1.32 -17.37
N LEU A 25 -3.93 -0.15 -16.90
CA LEU A 25 -3.80 0.12 -15.47
C LEU A 25 -5.15 0.17 -14.77
N TRP A 26 -6.18 0.71 -15.43
CA TRP A 26 -7.55 0.67 -14.91
C TRP A 26 -8.06 -0.77 -14.82
N ASN A 27 -7.91 -1.55 -15.89
CA ASN A 27 -8.33 -2.95 -15.91
C ASN A 27 -7.61 -3.77 -14.83
N PHE A 28 -6.30 -3.53 -14.67
CA PHE A 28 -5.51 -4.16 -13.62
C PHE A 28 -6.03 -3.79 -12.23
N TRP A 29 -6.25 -2.50 -11.96
CA TRP A 29 -6.80 -2.04 -10.69
C TRP A 29 -8.15 -2.67 -10.36
N GLN A 30 -9.06 -2.76 -11.35
CA GLN A 30 -10.36 -3.41 -11.14
C GLN A 30 -10.26 -4.89 -10.74
N LEU A 31 -9.18 -5.58 -11.11
CA LEU A 31 -8.97 -6.99 -10.78
C LEU A 31 -8.38 -7.19 -9.38
N ILE A 32 -7.56 -6.25 -8.91
CA ILE A 32 -6.80 -6.42 -7.67
C ILE A 32 -7.40 -5.66 -6.49
N LYS A 33 -8.23 -4.63 -6.74
CA LYS A 33 -8.80 -3.82 -5.68
C LYS A 33 -9.72 -4.65 -4.79
N ILE A 34 -9.67 -4.36 -3.50
CA ILE A 34 -10.57 -4.92 -2.50
C ILE A 34 -11.30 -3.77 -1.80
N ASN A 35 -12.35 -4.10 -1.04
CA ASN A 35 -12.85 -3.14 -0.06
C ASN A 35 -11.74 -2.86 0.96
N PRO A 36 -11.46 -1.59 1.31
CA PRO A 36 -10.43 -1.28 2.28
C PRO A 36 -10.65 -2.04 3.58
N GLU A 37 -9.61 -2.70 4.06
CA GLU A 37 -9.64 -3.46 5.31
C GLU A 37 -8.36 -3.23 6.11
N LYS A 38 -8.46 -3.24 7.44
CA LYS A 38 -7.31 -3.06 8.32
C LYS A 38 -6.56 -4.37 8.49
N TRP A 39 -5.28 -4.36 8.17
CA TRP A 39 -4.36 -5.48 8.40
C TRP A 39 -3.32 -5.11 9.43
N THR A 40 -2.89 -6.10 10.19
CA THR A 40 -1.84 -5.93 11.20
C THR A 40 -0.46 -5.91 10.54
N GLU A 41 0.44 -5.12 11.11
CA GLU A 41 1.86 -5.10 10.80
C GLU A 41 2.61 -5.32 12.14
N PRO A 42 3.63 -6.20 12.21
CA PRO A 42 4.24 -6.59 13.49
C PRO A 42 4.92 -5.48 14.29
N ASP A 43 5.48 -4.48 13.61
CA ASP A 43 6.41 -3.52 14.20
C ASP A 43 5.74 -2.16 14.49
N TYR A 44 4.75 -1.77 13.67
CA TYR A 44 4.10 -0.45 13.71
C TYR A 44 2.58 -0.52 13.53
N GLY A 45 1.90 0.60 13.80
CA GLY A 45 0.47 0.77 13.49
C GLY A 45 -0.50 0.14 14.49
N SER A 46 -0.03 -0.46 15.59
CA SER A 46 -0.87 -1.07 16.62
C SER A 46 -1.88 -0.08 17.24
N GLU A 47 -1.49 1.18 17.42
CA GLU A 47 -2.37 2.24 17.94
C GLU A 47 -3.54 2.58 17.00
N GLY A 48 -3.37 2.37 15.69
CA GLY A 48 -4.38 2.62 14.66
C GLY A 48 -5.19 1.38 14.25
N GLY A 49 -4.99 0.24 14.93
CA GLY A 49 -5.60 -1.04 14.55
C GLY A 49 -5.00 -1.65 13.28
N GLY A 50 -3.76 -1.28 12.94
CA GLY A 50 -3.08 -1.70 11.71
C GLY A 50 -3.18 -0.67 10.58
N PHE A 51 -2.86 -1.09 9.36
CA PHE A 51 -2.86 -0.25 8.15
C PHE A 51 -3.95 -0.67 7.17
N TRP A 52 -4.40 0.27 6.32
CA TRP A 52 -5.44 -0.03 5.34
C TRP A 52 -4.86 -0.74 4.12
N VAL A 53 -5.28 -1.97 3.87
CA VAL A 53 -5.01 -2.71 2.63
C VAL A 53 -6.14 -2.44 1.65
N VAL A 54 -5.77 -2.12 0.40
CA VAL A 54 -6.72 -1.69 -0.64
C VAL A 54 -6.62 -2.51 -1.92
N GLY A 55 -5.58 -3.34 -2.07
CA GLY A 55 -5.46 -4.25 -3.20
C GLY A 55 -4.59 -5.46 -2.89
N ILE A 56 -4.92 -6.59 -3.51
CA ILE A 56 -4.21 -7.86 -3.37
C ILE A 56 -3.95 -8.45 -4.75
N CYS A 57 -2.69 -8.81 -5.02
CA CYS A 57 -2.31 -9.49 -6.25
C CYS A 57 -1.27 -10.59 -5.97
N GLY A 58 -1.68 -11.85 -6.13
CA GLY A 58 -0.83 -12.99 -5.80
C GLY A 58 -0.40 -12.95 -4.33
N LYS A 59 0.90 -12.81 -4.07
CA LYS A 59 1.50 -12.70 -2.72
C LYS A 59 1.78 -11.26 -2.29
N LYS A 60 1.36 -10.26 -3.07
CA LYS A 60 1.58 -8.84 -2.80
C LYS A 60 0.30 -8.16 -2.33
N VAL A 61 0.45 -7.21 -1.42
CA VAL A 61 -0.61 -6.29 -1.00
C VAL A 61 -0.22 -4.84 -1.24
N ILE A 62 -1.19 -4.02 -1.63
CA ILE A 62 -1.08 -2.56 -1.63
C ILE A 62 -1.74 -2.05 -0.35
N TRP A 63 -0.98 -1.31 0.44
CA TRP A 63 -1.43 -0.80 1.73
C TRP A 63 -1.04 0.65 1.93
N PHE A 64 -1.79 1.36 2.77
CA PHE A 64 -1.57 2.76 3.08
C PHE A 64 -0.94 2.91 4.47
N ASN A 65 0.26 3.48 4.50
CA ASN A 65 0.97 3.87 5.71
C ASN A 65 0.51 5.28 6.10
N ASP A 66 -0.44 5.38 7.03
CA ASP A 66 -0.98 6.63 7.52
C ASP A 66 -0.03 7.42 8.42
N ILE A 67 1.06 6.82 8.88
CA ILE A 67 2.14 7.51 9.60
C ILE A 67 2.99 8.35 8.63
N GLU A 68 3.24 7.80 7.43
CA GLU A 68 4.08 8.41 6.39
C GLU A 68 3.26 9.08 5.27
N ASP A 69 1.93 8.96 5.31
CA ASP A 69 0.98 9.47 4.31
C ASP A 69 1.23 8.94 2.87
N GLY A 70 1.51 7.64 2.72
CA GLY A 70 1.80 7.05 1.41
C GLY A 70 1.43 5.57 1.24
N PHE A 71 1.28 5.16 -0.01
CA PHE A 71 0.98 3.79 -0.38
C PHE A 71 2.26 2.97 -0.61
N ASN A 72 2.22 1.71 -0.17
CA ASN A 72 3.35 0.79 -0.19
C ASN A 72 2.91 -0.57 -0.76
N ILE A 73 3.89 -1.34 -1.25
CA ILE A 73 3.70 -2.74 -1.62
C ILE A 73 4.52 -3.61 -0.67
N SER A 74 3.87 -4.62 -0.11
CA SER A 74 4.51 -5.60 0.75
C SER A 74 4.10 -7.01 0.35
N ASP A 75 4.88 -7.99 0.79
CA ASP A 75 4.44 -9.39 0.74
C ASP A 75 3.43 -9.68 1.85
N TYR A 76 2.71 -10.79 1.72
CA TYR A 76 1.95 -11.40 2.82
C TYR A 76 2.00 -12.92 2.70
N ASN A 77 2.14 -13.61 3.83
CA ASN A 77 2.00 -15.07 3.92
C ASN A 77 0.73 -15.51 4.64
N GLU A 78 0.05 -14.59 5.35
CA GLU A 78 -1.19 -14.81 6.08
C GLU A 78 -2.15 -13.65 5.80
N TYR A 79 -3.40 -13.95 5.43
CA TYR A 79 -4.40 -12.91 5.18
C TYR A 79 -4.65 -12.10 6.45
N GLY A 80 -4.64 -10.77 6.35
CA GLY A 80 -4.77 -9.89 7.52
C GLY A 80 -3.44 -9.46 8.14
N LYS A 81 -2.31 -9.89 7.58
CA LYS A 81 -0.97 -9.56 8.07
C LYS A 81 -0.03 -9.08 6.96
N ILE A 82 0.49 -7.88 7.10
CA ILE A 82 1.47 -7.27 6.19
C ILE A 82 2.87 -7.74 6.57
N GLU A 83 3.69 -8.11 5.59
CA GLU A 83 5.12 -8.39 5.80
C GLU A 83 6.00 -7.27 5.25
N GLY A 84 6.74 -6.62 6.14
CA GLY A 84 7.66 -5.54 5.79
C GLY A 84 6.97 -4.18 5.86
N TYR A 85 7.50 -3.33 6.73
CA TYR A 85 7.11 -1.94 6.88
C TYR A 85 7.95 -1.05 5.96
N TYR A 86 7.28 -0.16 5.23
CA TYR A 86 7.90 0.77 4.30
C TYR A 86 7.32 2.17 4.43
N CYS A 87 8.14 3.16 4.11
CA CYS A 87 7.90 4.58 4.30
C CYS A 87 7.76 5.33 2.97
N ASN A 88 7.33 4.67 1.89
CA ASN A 88 7.09 5.37 0.64
C ASN A 88 5.96 6.40 0.85
N GLN A 89 6.11 7.56 0.19
CA GLN A 89 5.12 8.64 0.17
C GLN A 89 4.35 8.67 -1.16
N ASP A 90 4.17 7.49 -1.76
CA ASP A 90 3.61 7.35 -3.09
C ASP A 90 2.09 7.57 -3.07
N GLU A 91 1.58 8.27 -4.08
CA GLU A 91 0.15 8.19 -4.42
C GLU A 91 -0.18 6.79 -4.98
N LEU A 92 -1.39 6.29 -4.71
CA LEU A 92 -1.82 4.93 -5.11
C LEU A 92 -1.62 4.64 -6.59
N ARG A 93 -1.73 5.63 -7.49
CA ARG A 93 -1.47 5.47 -8.92
C ARG A 93 -0.07 4.90 -9.20
N TRP A 94 0.94 5.41 -8.51
CA TRP A 94 2.33 4.97 -8.68
C TRP A 94 2.49 3.56 -8.16
N THR A 95 1.94 3.27 -6.99
CA THR A 95 1.93 1.93 -6.40
C THR A 95 1.24 0.88 -7.30
N VAL A 96 0.09 1.23 -7.90
CA VAL A 96 -0.59 0.36 -8.90
C VAL A 96 0.30 0.14 -10.13
N THR A 97 0.97 1.20 -10.60
CA THR A 97 1.89 1.12 -11.75
C THR A 97 3.08 0.22 -11.46
N HIS A 98 3.74 0.36 -10.30
CA HIS A 98 4.86 -0.49 -9.90
C HIS A 98 4.47 -1.96 -9.80
N LEU A 99 3.30 -2.27 -9.23
CA LEU A 99 2.82 -3.64 -9.16
C LEU A 99 2.48 -4.22 -10.54
N PHE A 100 1.93 -3.38 -11.43
CA PHE A 100 1.66 -3.77 -12.81
C PHE A 100 2.95 -4.04 -13.61
N ASP A 101 3.96 -3.18 -13.43
CA ASP A 101 5.27 -3.34 -14.06
C ASP A 101 5.99 -4.59 -13.55
N LEU A 102 5.86 -4.92 -12.26
CA LEU A 102 6.35 -6.18 -11.70
C LEU A 102 5.75 -7.39 -12.42
N ILE A 103 4.46 -7.35 -12.78
CA ILE A 103 3.80 -8.45 -13.51
C ILE A 103 4.27 -8.50 -14.97
N LYS A 104 4.45 -7.33 -15.60
CA LYS A 104 4.87 -7.24 -17.01
C LYS A 104 6.31 -7.66 -17.23
N PHE A 105 7.21 -7.27 -16.34
CA PHE A 105 8.66 -7.37 -16.54
C PHE A 105 9.34 -8.34 -15.57
N GLY A 106 8.70 -8.70 -14.46
CA GLY A 106 9.33 -9.44 -13.37
C GLY A 106 10.42 -8.62 -12.66
N GLY A 107 11.20 -9.28 -11.80
CA GLY A 107 12.37 -8.68 -11.14
C GLY A 107 12.05 -7.68 -10.03
N ASP A 108 12.93 -6.72 -9.81
CA ASP A 108 12.88 -5.73 -8.71
C ASP A 108 12.25 -4.40 -9.14
N ALA A 109 11.04 -4.45 -9.73
CA ALA A 109 10.34 -3.26 -10.24
C ALA A 109 9.67 -2.40 -9.15
N ILE A 110 9.91 -2.69 -7.87
CA ILE A 110 9.32 -1.99 -6.72
C ILE A 110 10.43 -1.31 -5.94
N GLU A 111 10.40 0.03 -5.90
CA GLU A 111 11.26 0.83 -5.03
C GLU A 111 10.65 0.92 -3.63
N GLN A 112 11.47 0.74 -2.59
CA GLN A 112 11.02 0.72 -1.19
C GLN A 112 11.94 1.56 -0.30
N ALA A 113 11.34 2.43 0.51
CA ALA A 113 12.01 3.12 1.60
C ALA A 113 11.79 2.34 2.90
N GLY A 114 12.86 1.78 3.47
CA GLY A 114 12.79 1.08 4.76
C GLY A 114 12.50 2.01 5.95
N PRO A 115 12.35 1.44 7.16
CA PRO A 115 12.06 2.22 8.36
C PRO A 115 13.19 3.21 8.70
N PRO A 116 12.90 4.29 9.45
CA PRO A 116 13.89 5.25 9.91
C PRO A 116 15.01 4.57 10.69
N GLN A 117 16.27 4.85 10.34
CA GLN A 117 17.43 4.36 11.07
C GLN A 117 17.89 5.38 12.10
N SER A 118 18.23 4.93 13.30
CA SER A 118 18.89 5.78 14.29
C SER A 118 20.21 6.28 13.72
N ILE A 119 20.47 7.58 13.88
CA ILE A 119 21.79 8.14 13.60
C ILE A 119 22.74 7.52 14.63
N LYS A 120 23.74 6.77 14.16
CA LYS A 120 24.83 6.33 15.05
C LYS A 120 25.58 7.57 15.51
N GLU A 121 25.52 7.85 16.81
CA GLU A 121 26.29 8.90 17.49
C GLU A 121 27.81 8.66 17.36
#